data_AF-A0A2P4S3N8-F1
#
_entry.id   AF-A0A2P4S3N8-F1
#
_cell.length_a   1.000
_cell.length_b   1.000
_cell.length_c   1.000
_cell.angle_alpha   90.00
_cell.angle_beta   90.00
_cell.angle_gamma   90.00
#
_symmetry.space_group_name_H-M   'P 1'
#
loop_
_entity.id
_entity.type
_entity.pdbx_description
1 polymer ?
#
loop_
_entity_poly.entity_id
_entity_poly.type
_entity_poly.pdbx_seq_one_letter_code
_entity_poly.pdbx_strand_id
1 'polypeptide(L)'
;LRLHGGESRCDGRLEVAVRPGVWARVSVGLWDNGTATVVCRQLGCGVPEKIHAAPANASGPIELQELRCVGTEELLAQCNASGMATEPSKSAEELAIACSGLLDLRLTGEGSRCSGHLEVLHEGTWGRVCANGTSPATAAAVCRQLGCGTGGRRAAISSEGSEPAWLSWVRCEEVRCEEV
;
A
#
# COMPACT_ATOMS: atom_id res chain seq x y z
N LEU A 1 -2.31 -12.10 5.47
CA LEU A 1 -3.35 -11.14 5.87
C LEU A 1 -3.77 -10.34 4.63
N ARG A 2 -4.95 -9.72 4.63
CA ARG A 2 -5.41 -8.85 3.53
C ARG A 2 -6.35 -7.77 4.03
N LEU A 3 -6.50 -6.70 3.25
CA LEU A 3 -7.59 -5.73 3.38
C LEU A 3 -8.64 -6.05 2.31
N HIS A 4 -9.90 -6.20 2.71
CA HIS A 4 -10.97 -6.66 1.81
C HIS A 4 -12.19 -5.74 1.83
N GLY A 5 -12.81 -5.55 0.66
CA GLY A 5 -14.01 -4.73 0.51
C GLY A 5 -13.77 -3.22 0.56
N GLY A 6 -12.53 -2.78 0.33
CA GLY A 6 -12.17 -1.37 0.09
C GLY A 6 -12.09 -1.02 -1.40
N GLU A 7 -11.68 0.21 -1.70
CA GLU A 7 -11.47 0.74 -3.06
C GLU A 7 -10.17 0.23 -3.72
N SER A 8 -9.24 -0.30 -2.93
CA SER A 8 -7.95 -0.83 -3.37
C SER A 8 -7.49 -2.01 -2.53
N ARG A 9 -6.34 -2.59 -2.88
CA ARG A 9 -5.67 -3.63 -2.06
C ARG A 9 -5.11 -3.09 -0.73
N CYS A 10 -5.00 -1.76 -0.60
CA CYS A 10 -4.40 -1.08 0.54
C CYS A 10 -5.43 -0.42 1.45
N ASP A 11 -6.72 -0.71 1.24
CA ASP A 11 -7.79 -0.30 2.13
C ASP A 11 -8.90 -1.36 2.23
N GLY A 12 -9.63 -1.31 3.35
CA GLY A 12 -10.76 -2.21 3.60
C GLY A 12 -10.66 -2.92 4.95
N ARG A 13 -11.48 -3.94 5.13
CA ARG A 13 -11.57 -4.72 6.38
C ARG A 13 -10.37 -5.65 6.54
N LEU A 14 -9.79 -5.68 7.73
CA LEU A 14 -8.65 -6.54 8.03
C LEU A 14 -9.09 -7.99 8.19
N GLU A 15 -8.57 -8.85 7.33
CA GLU A 15 -8.75 -10.30 7.40
C GLU A 15 -7.41 -11.02 7.60
N VAL A 16 -7.36 -11.91 8.59
CA VAL A 16 -6.16 -12.69 8.94
C VAL A 16 -6.40 -14.15 8.58
N ALA A 17 -5.53 -14.73 7.75
CA ALA A 17 -5.62 -16.14 7.39
C ALA A 17 -5.23 -17.02 8.58
N VAL A 18 -6.12 -17.92 8.98
CA VAL A 18 -5.84 -18.86 10.09
C VAL A 18 -5.58 -20.27 9.57
N ARG A 19 -6.26 -20.66 8.49
CA ARG A 19 -6.03 -21.91 7.75
C ARG A 19 -6.15 -21.63 6.25
N PRO A 20 -5.64 -22.49 5.36
CA PRO A 20 -5.84 -22.33 3.92
C PRO A 20 -7.33 -22.16 3.59
N GLY A 21 -7.68 -21.04 2.97
CA GLY A 21 -9.06 -20.70 2.61
C GLY A 21 -9.95 -20.20 3.76
N VAL A 22 -9.43 -20.12 5.00
CA VAL A 22 -10.20 -19.67 6.17
C VAL A 22 -9.61 -18.38 6.73
N TRP A 23 -10.45 -17.35 6.76
CA TRP A 23 -10.10 -16.00 7.19
C TRP A 23 -10.84 -15.65 8.48
N ALA A 24 -10.09 -15.13 9.45
CA ALA A 24 -10.62 -14.57 10.68
C ALA A 24 -10.87 -13.07 10.52
N ARG A 25 -11.96 -12.62 11.15
CA ARG A 25 -12.33 -11.22 11.26
C ARG A 25 -11.65 -10.61 12.48
N VAL A 26 -11.39 -9.31 12.42
CA VAL A 26 -10.79 -8.55 13.53
C VAL A 26 -11.79 -7.49 13.97
N SER A 27 -12.15 -7.50 15.26
CA SER A 27 -13.14 -6.56 15.79
C SER A 27 -12.51 -5.19 16.10
N VAL A 28 -13.34 -4.15 16.07
CA VAL A 28 -12.93 -2.75 16.35
C VAL A 28 -12.46 -2.55 17.79
N GLY A 29 -12.71 -3.48 18.71
CA GLY A 29 -12.20 -3.37 20.08
C GLY A 29 -10.70 -3.64 20.23
N LEU A 30 -10.05 -4.17 19.19
CA LEU A 30 -8.77 -4.87 19.29
C LEU A 30 -7.64 -4.22 18.51
N TRP A 31 -7.79 -2.97 18.11
CA TRP A 31 -6.76 -2.27 17.34
C TRP A 31 -6.12 -1.14 18.13
N ASP A 32 -4.88 -0.90 17.77
CA ASP A 32 -4.13 0.30 18.07
C ASP A 32 -3.42 0.78 16.80
N ASN A 33 -2.83 1.97 16.87
CA ASN A 33 -2.08 2.53 15.75
C ASN A 33 -0.86 1.66 15.38
N GLY A 34 -0.32 0.91 16.34
CA GLY A 34 0.77 -0.05 16.11
C GLY A 34 0.34 -1.17 15.17
N THR A 35 -0.85 -1.72 15.38
CA THR A 35 -1.42 -2.81 14.56
C THR A 35 -1.63 -2.37 13.13
N ALA A 36 -2.19 -1.18 12.92
CA ALA A 36 -2.33 -0.63 11.58
C ALA A 36 -0.95 -0.41 10.91
N THR A 37 0.05 0.04 11.68
CA THR A 37 1.42 0.24 11.17
C THR A 37 2.02 -1.08 10.69
N VAL A 38 1.91 -2.16 11.47
CA VAL A 38 2.38 -3.49 11.09
C VAL A 38 1.62 -4.02 9.87
N VAL A 39 0.29 -3.87 9.83
CA VAL A 39 -0.54 -4.30 8.69
C VAL A 39 -0.15 -3.59 7.40
N CYS A 40 -0.10 -2.24 7.41
CA CYS A 40 0.23 -1.46 6.22
C CYS A 40 1.64 -1.75 5.72
N ARG A 41 2.61 -1.91 6.64
CA ARG A 41 3.97 -2.28 6.29
C ARG A 41 4.06 -3.70 5.73
N GLN A 42 3.46 -4.69 6.39
CA GLN A 42 3.51 -6.09 5.97
C GLN A 42 2.84 -6.32 4.60
N LEU A 43 1.84 -5.50 4.25
CA LEU A 43 1.22 -5.49 2.92
C LEU A 43 2.01 -4.71 1.87
N GLY A 44 3.07 -4.00 2.26
CA GLY A 44 3.78 -3.07 1.36
C GLY A 44 2.89 -1.90 0.92
N CYS A 45 1.97 -1.46 1.77
CA CYS A 45 1.03 -0.36 1.50
C CYS A 45 1.44 0.98 2.13
N GLY A 46 2.66 1.05 2.69
CA GLY A 46 3.20 2.26 3.31
C GLY A 46 2.76 2.41 4.76
N VAL A 47 2.31 3.61 5.12
CA VAL A 47 1.92 3.97 6.51
C VAL A 47 0.40 3.99 6.66
N PRO A 48 -0.14 3.86 7.89
CA PRO A 48 -1.58 4.02 8.12
C PRO A 48 -2.03 5.46 7.88
N GLU A 49 -3.13 5.64 7.14
CA GLU A 49 -3.78 6.95 6.99
C GLU A 49 -5.08 7.05 7.77
N LYS A 50 -5.88 5.98 7.78
CA LYS A 50 -7.17 5.96 8.44
C LYS A 50 -7.46 4.60 9.04
N ILE A 51 -7.95 4.60 10.28
CA ILE A 51 -8.51 3.42 10.93
C ILE A 51 -9.98 3.73 11.23
N HIS A 52 -10.88 2.83 10.86
CA HIS A 52 -12.31 3.05 10.99
C HIS A 52 -13.08 1.76 11.23
N ALA A 53 -14.27 1.90 11.81
CA ALA A 53 -15.23 0.83 11.93
C ALA A 53 -15.98 0.67 10.60
N ALA A 54 -16.03 -0.56 10.07
CA ALA A 54 -16.87 -0.91 8.94
C ALA A 54 -18.00 -1.85 9.41
N PRO A 55 -19.20 -1.76 8.83
CA PRO A 55 -20.27 -2.71 9.12
C PRO A 55 -19.78 -4.14 8.90
N ALA A 56 -20.00 -5.00 9.89
CA ALA A 56 -19.67 -6.40 9.77
C ALA A 56 -20.56 -7.04 8.69
N ASN A 57 -19.92 -7.76 7.77
CA ASN A 57 -20.68 -8.62 6.88
C ASN A 57 -20.97 -9.92 7.64
N ALA A 58 -22.20 -10.42 7.55
CA ALA A 58 -22.71 -11.57 8.32
C ALA A 58 -22.01 -12.93 8.04
N SER A 59 -20.82 -12.95 7.43
CA SER A 59 -20.11 -14.16 7.00
C SER A 59 -18.70 -14.26 7.61
N GLY A 60 -18.55 -15.08 8.65
CA GLY A 60 -17.25 -15.54 9.15
C GLY A 60 -17.27 -15.95 10.63
N PRO A 61 -17.13 -17.24 10.98
CA PRO A 61 -17.31 -17.75 12.35
C PRO A 61 -16.13 -17.49 13.31
N ILE A 62 -15.04 -16.88 12.85
CA ILE A 62 -13.80 -16.78 13.62
C ILE A 62 -13.43 -15.32 13.83
N GLU A 63 -13.33 -14.92 15.08
CA GLU A 63 -12.80 -13.62 15.50
C GLU A 63 -11.50 -13.81 16.29
N LEU A 64 -10.52 -12.97 16.03
CA LEU A 64 -9.32 -12.85 16.88
C LEU A 64 -9.66 -11.99 18.09
N GLN A 65 -9.19 -12.39 19.29
CA GLN A 65 -9.67 -11.81 20.55
C GLN A 65 -8.77 -10.70 21.12
N GLU A 66 -7.45 -10.73 20.92
CA GLU A 66 -6.60 -9.56 21.07
C GLU A 66 -5.48 -9.62 20.06
N LEU A 67 -5.21 -8.50 19.40
CA LEU A 67 -4.09 -8.34 18.50
C LEU A 67 -3.45 -6.99 18.79
N ARG A 68 -2.46 -6.97 19.68
CA ARG A 68 -1.79 -5.74 20.08
C ARG A 68 -0.37 -5.73 19.57
N CYS A 69 -0.08 -4.77 18.70
CA CYS A 69 1.25 -4.56 18.16
C CYS A 69 1.83 -3.27 18.75
N VAL A 70 3.13 -3.29 19.05
CA VAL A 70 3.88 -2.09 19.39
C VAL A 70 4.03 -1.17 18.17
N GLY A 71 4.00 -1.74 16.95
CA GLY A 71 4.20 -1.05 15.68
C GLY A 71 5.59 -1.24 15.08
N THR A 72 6.51 -1.88 15.82
CA THR A 72 7.87 -2.18 15.37
C THR A 72 8.01 -3.57 14.77
N GLU A 73 7.01 -4.44 14.95
CA GLU A 73 6.98 -5.81 14.47
C GLU A 73 6.90 -5.91 12.94
N GLU A 74 7.73 -6.76 12.33
CA GLU A 74 7.73 -6.96 10.87
C GLU A 74 6.51 -7.75 10.39
N LEU A 75 5.99 -8.63 11.26
CA LEU A 75 4.86 -9.48 10.95
C LEU A 75 3.80 -9.39 12.05
N LEU A 76 2.53 -9.41 11.65
CA LEU A 76 1.37 -9.44 12.55
C LEU A 76 1.42 -10.62 13.54
N ALA A 77 2.04 -11.73 13.15
CA ALA A 77 2.23 -12.91 13.99
C ALA A 77 3.24 -12.71 15.14
N GLN A 78 4.06 -11.65 15.09
CA GLN A 78 4.99 -11.28 16.17
C GLN A 78 4.33 -10.38 17.21
N CYS A 79 3.15 -9.83 16.88
CA CYS A 79 2.37 -9.05 17.83
C CYS A 79 1.85 -9.93 18.95
N ASN A 80 1.60 -9.32 20.10
CA ASN A 80 1.02 -10.04 21.22
C ASN A 80 -0.44 -10.36 20.90
N ALA A 81 -0.71 -11.62 20.55
CA ALA A 81 -2.03 -12.10 20.19
C ALA A 81 -2.58 -13.04 21.26
N SER A 82 -3.73 -12.72 21.86
CA SER A 82 -4.38 -13.65 22.78
C SER A 82 -5.39 -14.52 22.02
N GLY A 83 -4.88 -15.64 21.52
CA GLY A 83 -5.70 -16.77 21.06
C GLY A 83 -6.84 -16.49 20.06
N MET A 84 -7.66 -17.51 19.87
CA MET A 84 -8.87 -17.49 19.04
C MET A 84 -10.06 -17.25 19.97
N ALA A 85 -10.96 -16.32 19.63
CA ALA A 85 -12.13 -16.09 20.47
C ALA A 85 -12.96 -17.38 20.58
N THR A 86 -13.28 -17.79 21.81
CA THR A 86 -14.13 -18.96 22.07
C THR A 86 -15.61 -18.69 21.76
N GLU A 87 -15.99 -17.41 21.69
CA GLU A 87 -17.33 -16.95 21.38
C GLU A 87 -17.25 -15.79 20.37
N PRO A 88 -18.12 -15.74 19.33
CA PRO A 88 -18.19 -14.62 18.42
C PRO A 88 -18.61 -13.35 19.18
N SER A 89 -17.90 -12.23 18.98
CA SER A 89 -18.27 -10.97 19.60
C SER A 89 -19.64 -10.50 19.09
N LYS A 90 -20.36 -9.77 19.96
CA LYS A 90 -21.62 -9.10 19.60
C LYS A 90 -21.40 -7.82 18.79
N SER A 91 -20.16 -7.52 18.39
CA SER A 91 -19.85 -6.30 17.66
C SER A 91 -20.37 -6.42 16.24
N ALA A 92 -21.28 -5.52 15.87
CA ALA A 92 -21.77 -5.38 14.49
C ALA A 92 -20.75 -4.69 13.56
N GLU A 93 -19.54 -4.40 14.06
CA GLU A 93 -18.51 -3.64 13.39
C GLU A 93 -17.17 -4.38 13.36
N GLU A 94 -16.52 -4.33 12.20
CA GLU A 94 -15.20 -4.90 11.90
C GLU A 94 -14.16 -3.80 11.71
N LEU A 95 -12.90 -4.12 12.04
CA LEU A 95 -11.78 -3.23 11.84
C LEU A 95 -11.49 -3.05 10.34
N ALA A 96 -11.54 -1.81 9.87
CA ALA A 96 -11.07 -1.42 8.56
C ALA A 96 -9.89 -0.43 8.66
N ILE A 97 -8.92 -0.62 7.79
CA ILE A 97 -7.69 0.17 7.72
C ILE A 97 -7.57 0.68 6.29
N ALA A 98 -7.26 1.96 6.12
CA ALA A 98 -6.75 2.51 4.88
C ALA A 98 -5.30 2.94 5.11
N CYS A 99 -4.41 2.37 4.31
CA CYS A 99 -3.01 2.73 4.27
C CYS A 99 -2.78 3.82 3.21
N SER A 100 -1.62 4.47 3.24
CA SER A 100 -1.22 5.48 2.26
C SER A 100 -1.23 4.97 0.82
N GLY A 101 -1.22 3.65 0.64
CA GLY A 101 -1.17 3.02 -0.66
C GLY A 101 0.16 3.33 -1.33
N LEU A 102 1.12 2.41 -1.25
CA LEU A 102 2.18 2.44 -2.25
C LEU A 102 1.49 2.04 -3.56
N LEU A 103 1.11 3.04 -4.34
CA LEU A 103 0.79 2.87 -5.76
C LEU A 103 1.92 2.03 -6.33
N ASP A 104 1.66 0.87 -6.96
CA ASP A 104 2.76 0.23 -7.69
C ASP A 104 3.09 1.17 -8.82
N LEU A 105 4.29 1.72 -8.75
CA LEU A 105 4.83 2.61 -9.74
C LEU A 105 5.77 1.81 -10.62
N ARG A 106 5.79 2.14 -11.91
CA ARG A 106 6.86 1.72 -12.80
C ARG A 106 7.21 2.84 -13.76
N LEU A 107 8.46 2.82 -14.22
CA LEU A 107 8.89 3.60 -15.36
C LEU A 107 8.99 2.66 -16.56
N THR A 108 8.32 2.99 -17.66
CA THR A 108 8.35 2.21 -18.91
C THR A 108 8.84 3.07 -20.08
N GLY A 109 9.33 2.45 -21.15
CA GLY A 109 9.83 3.16 -22.34
C GLY A 109 11.33 2.98 -22.57
N GLU A 110 11.84 3.60 -23.64
CA GLU A 110 13.24 3.48 -24.03
C GLU A 110 14.13 4.36 -23.12
N GLY A 111 14.72 3.73 -22.10
CA GLY A 111 15.56 4.38 -21.10
C GLY A 111 16.20 3.39 -20.12
N SER A 112 16.82 3.90 -19.05
CA SER A 112 17.25 3.05 -17.93
C SER A 112 16.06 2.66 -17.06
N ARG A 113 16.25 1.69 -16.14
CA ARG A 113 15.24 1.33 -15.12
C ARG A 113 14.75 2.52 -14.27
N CYS A 114 15.51 3.63 -14.28
CA CYS A 114 15.27 4.85 -13.52
C CYS A 114 14.85 6.05 -14.39
N SER A 115 14.42 5.79 -15.63
CA SER A 115 13.89 6.80 -16.53
C SER A 115 12.81 6.24 -17.44
N GLY A 116 11.69 6.94 -17.57
CA GLY A 116 10.64 6.55 -18.50
C GLY A 116 9.29 7.16 -18.17
N HIS A 117 8.25 6.65 -18.82
CA HIS A 117 6.86 6.96 -18.57
C HIS A 117 6.42 6.46 -17.19
N LEU A 118 5.93 7.38 -16.35
CA LEU A 118 5.35 7.00 -15.06
C LEU A 118 3.99 6.35 -15.25
N GLU A 119 3.90 5.08 -14.84
CA GLU A 119 2.66 4.34 -14.77
C GLU A 119 2.36 3.93 -13.33
N VAL A 120 1.07 3.94 -13.01
CA VAL A 120 0.51 3.62 -11.71
C VAL A 120 -0.42 2.43 -11.88
N LEU A 121 -0.31 1.42 -11.02
CA LEU A 121 -1.30 0.34 -10.96
C LEU A 121 -2.50 0.80 -10.11
N HIS A 122 -3.68 0.81 -10.73
CA HIS A 122 -4.95 1.12 -10.07
C HIS A 122 -6.00 0.08 -10.49
N GLU A 123 -6.68 -0.52 -9.52
CA GLU A 123 -7.69 -1.58 -9.76
C GLU A 123 -7.21 -2.71 -10.69
N GLY A 124 -5.95 -3.12 -10.55
CA GLY A 124 -5.36 -4.19 -11.37
C GLY A 124 -5.00 -3.77 -12.81
N THR A 125 -5.19 -2.51 -13.17
CA THR A 125 -4.87 -1.97 -14.49
C THR A 125 -3.77 -0.91 -14.39
N TRP A 126 -2.80 -0.97 -15.30
CA TRP A 126 -1.74 0.04 -15.39
C TRP A 126 -2.25 1.27 -16.14
N GLY A 127 -2.22 2.42 -15.48
CA GLY A 127 -2.57 3.72 -16.04
C GLY A 127 -1.39 4.67 -16.10
N ARG A 128 -1.36 5.56 -17.11
CA ARG A 128 -0.30 6.58 -17.25
C ARG A 128 -0.67 7.85 -16.50
N VAL A 129 0.32 8.50 -15.88
CA VAL A 129 0.12 9.76 -15.17
C VAL A 129 0.31 10.95 -16.12
N CYS A 130 -0.64 11.90 -16.10
CA CYS A 130 -0.57 13.10 -16.93
C CYS A 130 0.59 14.03 -16.54
N ALA A 131 1.21 14.67 -17.54
CA ALA A 131 2.37 15.55 -17.37
C ALA A 131 2.16 16.71 -16.38
N ASN A 132 0.93 17.23 -16.28
CA ASN A 132 0.58 18.34 -15.40
C ASN A 132 0.51 17.95 -13.91
N GLY A 133 0.42 16.65 -13.60
CA GLY A 133 0.36 16.12 -12.23
C GLY A 133 1.72 15.77 -11.62
N THR A 134 2.82 15.92 -12.38
CA THR A 134 4.16 15.48 -11.93
C THR A 134 5.03 16.68 -11.56
N SER A 135 4.94 17.11 -10.30
CA SER A 135 5.84 18.12 -9.73
C SER A 135 7.25 17.55 -9.50
N PRO A 136 8.31 18.38 -9.35
CA PRO A 136 9.64 17.89 -8.95
C PRO A 136 9.62 17.09 -7.63
N ALA A 137 8.80 17.52 -6.66
CA ALA A 137 8.63 16.80 -5.40
C ALA A 137 7.99 15.42 -5.62
N THR A 138 6.98 15.34 -6.50
CA THR A 138 6.36 14.09 -6.91
C THR A 138 7.38 13.17 -7.60
N ALA A 139 8.16 13.70 -8.55
CA ALA A 139 9.20 12.94 -9.25
C ALA A 139 10.26 12.39 -8.29
N ALA A 140 10.71 13.18 -7.32
CA ALA A 140 11.64 12.72 -6.28
C ALA A 140 11.04 11.60 -5.41
N ALA A 141 9.76 11.70 -5.05
CA ALA A 141 9.07 10.65 -4.30
C ALA A 141 8.98 9.34 -5.11
N VAL A 142 8.65 9.42 -6.41
CA VAL A 142 8.65 8.27 -7.33
C VAL A 142 10.03 7.63 -7.41
N CYS A 143 11.09 8.43 -7.60
CA CYS A 143 12.46 7.93 -7.71
C CYS A 143 12.94 7.22 -6.44
N ARG A 144 12.59 7.76 -5.28
CA ARG A 144 12.87 7.13 -3.99
C ARG A 144 12.14 5.79 -3.86
N GLN A 145 10.86 5.74 -4.26
CA GLN A 145 10.05 4.53 -4.19
C GLN A 145 10.55 3.43 -5.14
N LEU A 146 11.10 3.79 -6.29
CA LEU A 146 11.68 2.86 -7.27
C LEU A 146 13.14 2.46 -6.97
N GLY A 147 13.74 2.97 -5.89
CA GLY A 147 15.14 2.71 -5.55
C GLY A 147 16.10 3.26 -6.60
N CYS A 148 15.80 4.45 -7.12
CA CYS A 148 16.52 5.12 -8.21
C CYS A 148 17.22 6.41 -7.77
N GLY A 149 17.25 6.71 -6.47
CA GLY A 149 17.85 7.90 -5.89
C GLY A 149 16.83 8.80 -5.19
N THR A 150 17.32 9.89 -4.59
CA THR A 150 16.49 10.86 -3.83
C THR A 150 16.02 12.05 -4.67
N GLY A 151 16.58 12.21 -5.87
CA GLY A 151 16.26 13.29 -6.82
C GLY A 151 15.56 12.76 -8.08
N GLY A 152 14.67 13.57 -8.65
CA GLY A 152 13.99 13.25 -9.88
C GLY A 152 13.37 14.48 -10.53
N ARG A 153 13.32 14.47 -11.87
CA ARG A 153 12.74 15.56 -12.66
C ARG A 153 11.80 15.03 -13.74
N ARG A 154 10.80 15.84 -14.04
CA ARG A 154 9.99 15.67 -15.25
C ARG A 154 10.85 16.03 -16.46
N ALA A 155 10.96 15.11 -17.42
CA ALA A 155 11.56 15.38 -18.71
C ALA A 155 10.47 15.70 -19.73
N ALA A 156 10.71 16.70 -20.59
CA ALA A 156 9.89 16.90 -21.77
C ALA A 156 10.31 15.86 -22.83
N ILE A 157 9.33 15.21 -23.46
CA ILE A 157 9.59 14.33 -24.60
C ILE A 157 9.78 15.23 -25.81
N SER A 158 10.96 15.20 -26.44
CA SER A 158 11.12 15.76 -27.78
C SER A 158 10.39 14.86 -28.77
N SER A 159 9.24 15.31 -29.27
CA SER A 159 8.50 14.60 -30.32
C SER A 159 9.12 14.92 -31.68
N GLU A 160 10.15 14.19 -32.08
CA GLU A 160 10.35 13.89 -33.49
C GLU A 160 9.61 12.56 -33.78
N GLY A 161 8.30 12.67 -34.03
CA GLY A 161 7.46 11.53 -34.38
C GLY A 161 6.26 11.34 -33.44
N SER A 162 5.14 11.96 -33.82
CA SER A 162 3.76 11.56 -33.54
C SER A 162 3.46 10.57 -32.39
N GLU A 163 3.46 11.04 -31.13
CA GLU A 163 2.56 10.52 -30.07
C GLU A 163 2.13 11.65 -29.10
N PRO A 164 0.94 11.56 -28.47
CA PRO A 164 0.27 12.71 -27.85
C PRO A 164 0.82 13.07 -26.46
N ALA A 165 0.56 14.32 -26.06
CA ALA A 165 0.95 15.00 -24.82
C ALA A 165 0.42 14.40 -23.48
N TRP A 166 -0.03 13.14 -23.48
CA TRP A 166 -0.70 12.49 -22.34
C TRP A 166 0.25 11.60 -21.52
N LEU A 167 1.54 11.94 -21.53
CA LEU A 167 2.62 11.08 -21.06
C LEU A 167 3.60 11.87 -20.20
N SER A 168 3.74 11.54 -18.90
CA SER A 168 4.80 12.10 -18.06
C SER A 168 6.06 11.23 -18.14
N TRP A 169 7.17 11.81 -18.59
CA TRP A 169 8.50 11.19 -18.46
C TRP A 169 9.15 11.63 -17.17
N VAL A 170 9.53 10.67 -16.32
CA VAL A 170 10.29 10.91 -15.10
C VAL A 170 11.71 10.41 -15.33
N ARG A 171 12.70 11.22 -14.92
CA ARG A 171 14.10 10.83 -14.89
C ARG A 171 14.64 11.03 -13.48
N CYS A 172 15.18 9.97 -12.89
CA CYS A 172 15.80 10.03 -11.58
C CYS A 172 17.26 10.48 -11.67
N GLU A 173 17.72 11.15 -10.64
CA GLU A 173 19.14 11.40 -10.43
C GLU A 173 19.72 10.16 -9.76
N GLU A 174 20.53 9.40 -10.51
CA GLU A 174 21.24 8.26 -9.94
C GLU A 174 22.11 8.75 -8.78
N VAL A 175 21.80 8.27 -7.58
CA VAL A 175 22.74 8.38 -6.47
C VAL A 175 23.83 7.37 -6.77
N ARG A 176 24.98 7.85 -7.26
CA ARG A 176 26.19 7.02 -7.28
C ARG A 176 26.47 6.66 -5.83
N CYS A 177 26.29 5.39 -5.48
CA CYS A 177 26.86 4.87 -4.24
C CYS A 177 28.38 4.97 -4.41
N GLU A 178 28.99 6.00 -3.83
CA GLU A 178 30.43 5.95 -3.57
C GLU A 178 30.62 4.84 -2.54
N GLU A 179 31.27 3.74 -2.96
CA GLU A 179 31.76 2.73 -2.02
C GLU A 179 32.79 3.42 -1.11
N VAL A 180 32.54 3.35 0.19
CA VAL A 180 33.43 3.85 1.25
C VAL A 180 34.61 2.89 1.42
#